data_AF-A0A3S0EHY6-F1
#
_entry.id   AF-A0A3S0EHY6-F1
#
_cell.length_a   1.000
_cell.length_b   1.000
_cell.length_c   1.000
_cell.angle_alpha   90.00
_cell.angle_beta   90.00
_cell.angle_gamma   90.00
#
_symmetry.space_group_name_H-M   'P 1'
#
loop_
_entity.id
_entity.type
_entity.pdbx_description
1 polymer ?
#
loop_
_entity_poly.entity_id
_entity_poly.type
_entity_poly.pdbx_seq_one_letter_code
_entity_poly.pdbx_strand_id
1 'polypeptide(L)'
;MVKFDRERESIMSLTAPGLTDGVPDDPADGSALFLSTLTASPRERRVALTVLVFSLLVFALLAPFARVPLLPIWGFIPCYESWLVATDLITAALLFSQYLSFNSRALFMLGCGYLYVACMTVAHALTFPGLFTSTGLLGAGPQSTAWLYMFWHGVFPLFIVAYACFKGRDDVSSVLPRRPRLPLLAAGAGMVALSAGFTALATVGQDLLPAIMDGNRYRSSMSLVVASIWATSLLALAVLWFSRPHS
;
A
#
# COMPACT_ATOMS: atom_id res chain seq x y z
N MET A 1 -68.11 -44.55 30.83
CA MET A 1 -67.59 -43.30 31.43
C MET A 1 -67.01 -42.47 30.28
N VAL A 2 -67.77 -41.51 29.74
CA VAL A 2 -67.46 -40.05 29.79
C VAL A 2 -66.35 -39.71 28.76
N LYS A 3 -66.45 -38.83 27.75
CA LYS A 3 -67.20 -37.58 27.53
C LYS A 3 -66.98 -37.12 26.08
N PHE A 4 -68.01 -36.55 25.46
CA PHE A 4 -68.05 -35.36 24.57
C PHE A 4 -67.08 -35.27 23.37
N ASP A 5 -67.55 -35.34 22.13
CA ASP A 5 -68.40 -34.38 21.40
C ASP A 5 -67.63 -33.13 20.96
N ARG A 6 -67.61 -32.95 19.63
CA ARG A 6 -68.04 -31.73 18.93
C ARG A 6 -67.00 -30.97 18.08
N GLU A 7 -67.34 -30.94 16.78
CA GLU A 7 -67.21 -29.82 15.85
C GLU A 7 -65.85 -29.11 15.77
N ARG A 8 -65.04 -29.44 14.75
CA ARG A 8 -64.26 -28.47 13.95
C ARG A 8 -63.86 -29.06 12.59
N GLU A 9 -64.83 -29.44 11.77
CA GLU A 9 -64.62 -29.41 10.33
C GLU A 9 -65.31 -28.18 9.75
N SER A 10 -64.54 -27.46 8.91
CA SER A 10 -65.01 -26.47 7.93
C SER A 10 -65.51 -25.13 8.48
N ILE A 11 -64.64 -24.10 8.40
CA ILE A 11 -64.87 -22.82 7.69
C ILE A 11 -63.58 -21.98 7.83
N MET A 12 -63.20 -21.31 6.73
CA MET A 12 -62.13 -20.30 6.55
C MET A 12 -60.70 -20.83 6.36
N SER A 13 -60.20 -21.09 5.14
CA SER A 13 -59.93 -20.16 4.03
C SER A 13 -58.78 -19.18 4.30
N LEU A 14 -57.70 -19.37 3.52
CA LEU A 14 -56.59 -18.47 3.20
C LEU A 14 -55.66 -17.99 4.34
N THR A 15 -54.44 -18.55 4.38
CA THR A 15 -53.26 -17.75 4.71
C THR A 15 -52.07 -18.27 3.90
N ALA A 16 -51.57 -17.41 3.00
CA ALA A 16 -50.42 -17.66 2.16
C ALA A 16 -49.12 -17.68 2.99
N PRO A 17 -48.08 -18.42 2.56
CA PRO A 17 -46.74 -18.32 3.12
C PRO A 17 -45.97 -17.19 2.43
N GLY A 18 -45.36 -16.29 3.19
CA GLY A 18 -44.34 -15.38 2.67
C GLY A 18 -44.36 -13.99 3.29
N LEU A 19 -43.17 -13.38 3.35
CA LEU A 19 -42.85 -12.04 3.88
C LEU A 19 -42.50 -12.00 5.38
N THR A 20 -41.44 -12.72 5.76
CA THR A 20 -40.41 -12.04 6.57
C THR A 20 -39.56 -11.26 5.59
N ASP A 21 -39.63 -9.93 5.67
CA ASP A 21 -38.82 -9.03 4.86
C ASP A 21 -37.34 -9.37 5.04
N GLY A 22 -36.80 -10.09 4.05
CA GLY A 22 -35.37 -10.21 3.84
C GLY A 22 -34.87 -8.83 3.48
N VAL A 23 -34.18 -8.19 4.42
CA VAL A 23 -33.18 -7.18 4.07
C VAL A 23 -32.32 -7.82 2.98
N PRO A 24 -32.24 -7.24 1.76
CA PRO A 24 -31.28 -7.71 0.79
C PRO A 24 -29.91 -7.47 1.42
N ASP A 25 -29.19 -8.54 1.75
CA ASP A 25 -27.75 -8.46 1.90
C ASP A 25 -27.23 -7.88 0.59
N ASP A 26 -26.81 -6.61 0.63
CA ASP A 26 -26.29 -5.92 -0.53
C ASP A 26 -25.05 -6.69 -1.04
N PRO A 27 -25.09 -7.30 -2.24
CA PRO A 27 -23.96 -8.05 -2.78
C PRO A 27 -22.73 -7.15 -3.03
N ALA A 28 -22.85 -5.83 -2.89
CA ALA A 28 -21.74 -4.89 -2.98
C ALA A 28 -20.65 -5.10 -1.91
N ASP A 29 -21.02 -5.51 -0.68
CA ASP A 29 -20.03 -5.66 0.41
C ASP A 29 -19.15 -6.91 0.22
N GLY A 30 -19.74 -7.98 -0.34
CA GLY A 30 -19.03 -9.19 -0.76
C GLY A 30 -18.21 -9.02 -2.06
N SER A 31 -18.58 -8.05 -2.90
CA SER A 31 -17.88 -7.78 -4.18
C SER A 31 -16.55 -7.06 -3.98
N ALA A 32 -16.49 -6.11 -3.03
CA ALA A 32 -15.24 -5.46 -2.62
C ALA A 32 -14.27 -6.45 -1.95
N LEU A 33 -14.83 -7.43 -1.22
CA LEU A 33 -14.13 -8.53 -0.55
C LEU A 33 -13.41 -9.49 -1.53
N PHE A 34 -13.91 -9.65 -2.76
CA PHE A 34 -13.36 -10.64 -3.69
C PHE A 34 -12.26 -10.06 -4.60
N LEU A 35 -12.31 -8.79 -5.02
CA LEU A 35 -11.39 -8.26 -6.04
C LEU A 35 -9.89 -8.34 -5.69
N SER A 36 -9.51 -8.23 -4.41
CA SER A 36 -8.10 -8.24 -4.00
C SER A 36 -7.51 -9.64 -3.73
N THR A 37 -8.37 -10.64 -3.51
CA THR A 37 -7.99 -12.03 -3.20
C THR A 37 -8.40 -13.03 -4.29
N LEU A 38 -9.21 -12.56 -5.24
CA LEU A 38 -9.61 -13.29 -6.44
C LEU A 38 -8.41 -13.80 -7.22
N THR A 39 -8.53 -15.02 -7.73
CA THR A 39 -7.57 -15.53 -8.68
C THR A 39 -7.65 -14.71 -9.97
N ALA A 40 -6.53 -14.09 -10.35
CA ALA A 40 -6.49 -13.24 -11.53
C ALA A 40 -6.91 -14.03 -12.77
N SER A 41 -7.97 -13.58 -13.44
CA SER A 41 -8.52 -14.22 -14.62
C SER A 41 -7.51 -14.18 -15.78
N PRO A 42 -7.60 -15.08 -16.78
CA PRO A 42 -6.74 -15.02 -17.96
C PRO A 42 -6.83 -13.70 -18.72
N ARG A 43 -7.96 -12.98 -18.60
CA ARG A 43 -8.14 -11.64 -19.18
C ARG A 43 -7.39 -10.58 -18.39
N GLU A 44 -7.50 -10.57 -17.06
CA GLU A 44 -6.74 -9.67 -16.19
C GLU A 44 -5.23 -9.86 -16.36
N ARG A 45 -4.75 -11.11 -16.43
CA ARG A 45 -3.33 -11.40 -16.70
C ARG A 45 -2.88 -10.84 -18.04
N ARG A 46 -3.70 -10.96 -19.10
CA ARG A 46 -3.41 -10.37 -20.41
C ARG A 46 -3.37 -8.85 -20.37
N VAL A 47 -4.29 -8.21 -19.66
CA VAL A 47 -4.29 -6.75 -19.47
C VAL A 47 -3.04 -6.31 -18.71
N ALA A 48 -2.72 -6.96 -17.58
CA ALA A 48 -1.52 -6.68 -16.80
C ALA A 48 -0.23 -6.84 -17.63
N LEU A 49 -0.12 -7.92 -18.42
CA LEU A 49 1.00 -8.13 -19.34
C LEU A 49 1.06 -7.06 -20.43
N THR A 50 -0.09 -6.63 -20.97
CA THR A 50 -0.15 -5.56 -21.97
C THR A 50 0.34 -4.25 -21.39
N VAL A 51 -0.12 -3.88 -20.19
CA VAL A 51 0.33 -2.68 -19.47
C VAL A 51 1.83 -2.75 -19.18
N LEU A 52 2.34 -3.91 -18.75
CA LEU A 52 3.76 -4.12 -18.49
C LEU A 52 4.59 -3.93 -19.76
N VAL A 53 4.25 -4.62 -20.85
CA VAL A 53 4.96 -4.52 -22.14
C VAL A 53 4.89 -3.10 -22.68
N PHE A 54 3.72 -2.47 -22.66
CA PHE A 54 3.55 -1.09 -23.08
C PHE A 54 4.44 -0.13 -22.26
N SER A 55 4.47 -0.28 -20.94
CA SER A 55 5.32 0.52 -20.05
C SER A 55 6.80 0.33 -20.37
N LEU A 56 7.24 -0.91 -20.63
CA LEU A 56 8.61 -1.21 -21.03
C LEU A 56 8.97 -0.62 -22.39
N LEU A 57 8.04 -0.63 -23.35
CA LEU A 57 8.23 0.00 -24.66
C LEU A 57 8.36 1.51 -24.54
N VAL A 58 7.48 2.16 -23.78
CA VAL A 58 7.56 3.61 -23.51
C VAL A 58 8.87 3.95 -22.82
N PHE A 59 9.29 3.17 -21.81
CA PHE A 59 10.58 3.34 -21.15
C PHE A 59 11.75 3.21 -22.15
N ALA A 60 11.76 2.18 -22.99
CA ALA A 60 12.82 1.96 -23.98
C ALA A 60 12.89 3.09 -25.03
N LEU A 61 11.74 3.63 -25.43
CA LEU A 61 11.66 4.76 -26.36
C LEU A 61 12.16 6.07 -25.74
N LEU A 62 11.89 6.28 -24.44
CA LEU A 62 12.28 7.51 -23.73
C LEU A 62 13.70 7.46 -23.14
N ALA A 63 14.24 6.27 -22.88
CA ALA A 63 15.56 6.10 -22.27
C ALA A 63 16.71 6.86 -22.97
N PRO A 64 16.80 6.93 -24.32
CA PRO A 64 17.83 7.73 -25.00
C PRO A 64 17.77 9.23 -24.67
N PHE A 65 16.61 9.74 -24.27
CA PHE A 65 16.38 11.14 -23.96
C PHE A 65 16.55 11.47 -22.48
N ALA A 66 16.90 10.49 -21.62
CA ALA A 66 16.98 10.68 -20.17
C ALA A 66 17.99 11.75 -19.72
N ARG A 67 18.95 12.12 -20.58
CA ARG A 67 19.95 13.18 -20.30
C ARG A 67 19.62 14.54 -20.92
N VAL A 68 18.51 14.65 -21.66
CA VAL A 68 18.09 15.91 -22.27
C VAL A 68 17.39 16.77 -21.20
N PRO A 69 17.95 17.95 -20.83
CA PRO A 69 17.31 18.82 -19.86
C PRO A 69 16.03 19.40 -20.48
N LEU A 70 14.90 19.17 -19.82
CA LEU A 70 13.62 19.76 -20.19
C LEU A 70 13.45 21.12 -19.53
N LEU A 71 12.52 21.92 -20.06
CA LEU A 71 12.15 23.20 -19.46
C LEU A 71 11.66 22.98 -18.02
N PRO A 72 12.16 23.74 -17.04
CA PRO A 72 11.72 23.62 -15.66
C PRO A 72 10.26 24.09 -15.54
N ILE A 73 9.39 23.19 -15.10
CA ILE A 73 7.99 23.48 -14.79
C ILE A 73 7.83 23.46 -13.28
N TRP A 74 7.63 24.63 -12.68
CA TRP A 74 7.51 24.80 -11.23
C TRP A 74 6.45 23.91 -10.58
N GLY A 75 5.34 23.67 -11.28
CA GLY A 75 4.25 22.83 -10.79
C GLY A 75 4.51 21.32 -10.86
N PHE A 76 5.54 20.86 -11.56
CA PHE A 76 5.73 19.43 -11.81
C PHE A 76 5.96 18.63 -10.53
N ILE A 77 6.93 19.04 -9.72
CA ILE A 77 7.30 18.38 -8.47
C ILE A 77 6.15 18.40 -7.45
N PRO A 78 5.52 19.54 -7.10
CA PRO A 78 4.44 19.53 -6.12
C PRO A 78 3.23 18.72 -6.58
N CYS A 79 2.89 18.76 -7.88
CA CYS A 79 1.82 17.93 -8.42
C CYS A 79 2.15 16.43 -8.32
N TYR A 80 3.39 16.04 -8.65
CA TYR A 80 3.85 14.65 -8.57
C TYR A 80 3.83 14.12 -7.13
N GLU A 81 4.44 14.85 -6.19
CA GLU A 81 4.49 14.47 -4.76
C GLU A 81 3.07 14.41 -4.16
N SER A 82 2.21 15.38 -4.47
CA SER A 82 0.82 15.40 -3.98
C SER A 82 0.00 14.22 -4.53
N TRP A 83 0.20 13.89 -5.81
CA TRP A 83 -0.45 12.74 -6.44
C TRP A 83 -0.03 11.44 -5.76
N LEU A 84 1.28 11.24 -5.55
CA LEU A 84 1.80 10.07 -4.84
C LEU A 84 1.19 9.92 -3.44
N VAL A 85 1.28 10.98 -2.62
CA VAL A 85 0.69 10.98 -1.27
C VAL A 85 -0.80 10.61 -1.32
N ALA A 86 -1.57 11.20 -2.24
CA ALA A 86 -2.98 10.88 -2.37
C ALA A 86 -3.20 9.41 -2.73
N THR A 87 -2.50 8.89 -3.75
CA THR A 87 -2.65 7.49 -4.18
C THR A 87 -2.21 6.49 -3.12
N ASP A 88 -1.14 6.78 -2.38
CA ASP A 88 -0.61 5.91 -1.34
C ASP A 88 -1.51 5.90 -0.11
N LEU A 89 -2.06 7.06 0.30
CA LEU A 89 -3.02 7.13 1.40
C LEU A 89 -4.35 6.45 1.06
N ILE A 90 -4.86 6.63 -0.16
CA ILE A 90 -6.05 5.91 -0.64
C ILE A 90 -5.79 4.41 -0.61
N THR A 91 -4.65 3.96 -1.11
CA THR A 91 -4.29 2.54 -1.13
C THR A 91 -4.14 1.98 0.29
N ALA A 92 -3.48 2.71 1.19
CA ALA A 92 -3.37 2.33 2.60
C ALA A 92 -4.75 2.24 3.28
N ALA A 93 -5.63 3.21 3.05
CA ALA A 93 -6.98 3.22 3.61
C ALA A 93 -7.81 2.02 3.12
N LEU A 94 -7.75 1.69 1.82
CA LEU A 94 -8.43 0.53 1.25
C LEU A 94 -7.91 -0.79 1.84
N LEU A 95 -6.59 -0.92 2.00
CA LEU A 95 -5.96 -2.11 2.58
C LEU A 95 -6.27 -2.26 4.08
N PHE A 96 -6.28 -1.15 4.83
CA PHE A 96 -6.67 -1.17 6.24
C PHE A 96 -8.16 -1.46 6.40
N SER A 97 -9.03 -0.93 5.54
CA SER A 97 -10.45 -1.28 5.53
C SER A 97 -10.65 -2.79 5.36
N GLN A 98 -9.92 -3.42 4.42
CA GLN A 98 -9.96 -4.87 4.24
C GLN A 98 -9.38 -5.64 5.45
N TYR A 99 -8.34 -5.11 6.11
CA TYR A 99 -7.84 -5.69 7.37
C TYR A 99 -8.90 -5.62 8.48
N LEU A 100 -9.64 -4.52 8.62
CA LEU A 100 -10.67 -4.38 9.65
C LEU A 100 -11.82 -5.37 9.43
N SER A 101 -12.20 -5.64 8.17
CA SER A 101 -13.27 -6.56 7.82
C SER A 101 -12.85 -8.04 7.88
N PHE A 102 -11.64 -8.37 7.41
CA PHE A 102 -11.23 -9.77 7.19
C PHE A 102 -10.03 -10.22 8.03
N ASN A 103 -9.51 -9.37 8.91
CA ASN A 103 -8.35 -9.63 9.77
C ASN A 103 -7.08 -10.12 9.03
N SER A 104 -6.97 -9.85 7.72
CA SER A 104 -5.80 -10.26 6.92
C SER A 104 -4.54 -9.52 7.37
N ARG A 105 -3.60 -10.25 7.95
CA ARG A 105 -2.32 -9.67 8.40
C ARG A 105 -1.46 -9.28 7.21
N ALA A 106 -1.58 -9.99 6.09
CA ALA A 106 -0.89 -9.65 4.87
C ALA A 106 -1.28 -8.24 4.41
N LEU A 107 -2.58 -7.97 4.28
CA LEU A 107 -3.08 -6.65 3.84
C LEU A 107 -2.74 -5.54 4.85
N PHE A 108 -2.73 -5.84 6.15
CA PHE A 108 -2.25 -4.89 7.16
C PHE A 108 -0.79 -4.49 6.94
N MET A 109 0.11 -5.46 6.69
CA MET A 109 1.53 -5.16 6.42
C MET A 109 1.70 -4.33 5.16
N LEU A 110 0.93 -4.63 4.12
CA LEU A 110 0.96 -3.86 2.88
C LEU A 110 0.43 -2.43 3.08
N GLY A 111 -0.66 -2.27 3.85
CA GLY A 111 -1.19 -0.95 4.23
C GLY A 111 -0.19 -0.11 5.02
N CYS A 112 0.56 -0.72 5.95
CA CYS A 112 1.67 -0.06 6.65
C CYS A 112 2.75 0.41 5.67
N GLY A 113 3.09 -0.41 4.67
CA GLY A 113 4.05 -0.05 3.63
C GLY A 113 3.62 1.19 2.85
N TYR A 114 2.37 1.25 2.40
CA TYR A 114 1.82 2.42 1.70
C TYR A 114 1.72 3.66 2.59
N LEU A 115 1.37 3.50 3.86
CA LEU A 115 1.37 4.62 4.81
C LEU A 115 2.78 5.16 5.05
N TYR A 116 3.77 4.27 5.20
CA TYR A 116 5.18 4.65 5.29
C TYR A 116 5.64 5.42 4.05
N VAL A 117 5.30 4.93 2.85
CA VAL A 117 5.61 5.62 1.59
C VAL A 117 5.00 7.02 1.59
N ALA A 118 3.72 7.17 1.90
CA ALA A 118 3.07 8.48 1.95
C ALA A 118 3.78 9.46 2.91
N CYS A 119 4.18 9.00 4.10
CA CYS A 119 4.92 9.82 5.06
C CYS A 119 6.31 10.21 4.52
N MET A 120 7.03 9.28 3.89
CA MET A 120 8.34 9.56 3.29
C MET A 120 8.24 10.51 2.11
N THR A 121 7.21 10.39 1.26
CA THR A 121 6.92 11.31 0.16
C THR A 121 6.70 12.73 0.68
N VAL A 122 5.96 12.90 1.78
CA VAL A 122 5.82 14.22 2.44
C VAL A 122 7.18 14.75 2.93
N ALA A 123 7.99 13.93 3.60
CA ALA A 123 9.33 14.36 4.04
C ALA A 123 10.25 14.70 2.86
N HIS A 124 10.18 13.94 1.78
CA HIS A 124 10.92 14.17 0.54
C HIS A 124 10.52 15.52 -0.07
N ALA A 125 9.22 15.79 -0.23
CA ALA A 125 8.72 17.08 -0.69
C ALA A 125 9.18 18.24 0.21
N LEU A 126 9.03 18.11 1.54
CA LEU A 126 9.43 19.16 2.48
C LEU A 126 10.92 19.48 2.39
N THR A 127 11.77 18.48 2.18
CA THR A 127 13.23 18.68 2.07
C THR A 127 13.70 19.06 0.67
N PHE A 128 12.84 18.96 -0.35
CA PHE A 128 13.24 19.18 -1.74
C PHE A 128 13.70 20.63 -1.97
N PRO A 129 14.92 20.85 -2.50
CA PRO A 129 15.46 22.19 -2.70
C PRO A 129 14.69 22.94 -3.79
N GLY A 130 14.22 24.14 -3.46
CA GLY A 130 13.46 25.00 -4.36
C GLY A 130 11.95 24.73 -4.39
N LEU A 131 11.44 23.72 -3.67
CA LEU A 131 9.99 23.46 -3.63
C LEU A 131 9.24 24.44 -2.73
N PHE A 132 9.73 24.61 -1.50
CA PHE A 132 9.17 25.55 -0.51
C PHE A 132 10.14 26.68 -0.18
N THR A 133 11.44 26.37 -0.08
CA THR A 133 12.54 27.32 0.14
C THR A 133 13.72 26.90 -0.75
N SER A 134 14.73 27.75 -0.92
CA SER A 134 15.91 27.45 -1.76
C SER A 134 16.66 26.18 -1.34
N THR A 135 16.66 25.84 -0.05
CA THR A 135 17.36 24.67 0.50
C THR A 135 16.43 23.53 0.93
N GLY A 136 15.12 23.73 0.86
CA GLY A 136 14.14 22.86 1.53
C GLY A 136 13.94 23.21 3.01
N LEU A 137 12.95 22.57 3.62
CA LEU A 137 12.58 22.71 5.03
C LEU A 137 13.30 21.67 5.90
N LEU A 138 12.99 21.67 7.21
CA LEU A 138 13.46 20.67 8.19
C LEU A 138 14.98 20.62 8.41
N GLY A 139 15.69 21.70 8.07
CA GLY A 139 17.16 21.73 8.14
C GLY A 139 17.82 20.80 7.11
N ALA A 140 17.18 20.59 5.96
CA ALA A 140 17.73 19.79 4.88
C ALA A 140 19.12 20.30 4.43
N GLY A 141 20.05 19.37 4.34
CA GLY A 141 21.36 19.60 3.74
C GLY A 141 21.44 19.08 2.31
N PRO A 142 22.64 19.10 1.70
CA PRO A 142 22.84 18.88 0.26
C PRO A 142 22.47 17.48 -0.23
N GLN A 143 22.28 16.52 0.66
CA GLN A 143 21.94 15.14 0.33
C GLN A 143 20.71 14.59 1.07
N SER A 144 20.02 15.41 1.87
CA SER A 144 18.90 14.95 2.69
C SER A 144 17.78 14.36 1.85
N THR A 145 17.34 15.09 0.81
CA THR A 145 16.30 14.63 -0.12
C THR A 145 16.70 13.34 -0.83
N ALA A 146 17.96 13.23 -1.28
CA ALA A 146 18.46 12.02 -1.92
C ALA A 146 18.42 10.81 -0.97
N TRP A 147 18.82 10.98 0.29
CA TRP A 147 18.74 9.91 1.29
C TRP A 147 17.31 9.52 1.64
N LEU A 148 16.38 10.47 1.71
CA LEU A 148 14.96 10.18 1.93
C LEU A 148 14.37 9.35 0.79
N TYR A 149 14.76 9.64 -0.45
CA TYR A 149 14.41 8.81 -1.60
C TYR A 149 14.99 7.39 -1.47
N MET A 150 16.24 7.24 -1.02
CA MET A 150 16.84 5.92 -0.79
C MET A 150 16.15 5.14 0.33
N PHE A 151 15.82 5.78 1.44
CA PHE A 151 15.10 5.12 2.55
C PHE A 151 13.71 4.68 2.12
N TRP A 152 12.98 5.56 1.44
CA TRP A 152 11.68 5.25 0.86
C TRP A 152 11.74 3.97 0.03
N HIS A 153 12.62 3.89 -0.97
CA HIS A 153 12.71 2.72 -1.84
C HIS A 153 13.40 1.52 -1.21
N GLY A 154 14.26 1.71 -0.21
CA GLY A 154 14.94 0.61 0.48
C GLY A 154 14.01 -0.14 1.43
N VAL A 155 13.12 0.58 2.12
CA VAL A 155 12.25 0.01 3.17
C VAL A 155 10.96 -0.56 2.60
N PHE A 156 10.37 0.05 1.56
CA PHE A 156 9.11 -0.43 0.98
C PHE A 156 9.12 -1.91 0.55
N PRO A 157 10.17 -2.44 -0.13
CA PRO A 157 10.26 -3.86 -0.47
C PRO A 157 10.21 -4.80 0.74
N LEU A 158 10.63 -4.35 1.93
CA LEU A 158 10.55 -5.15 3.16
C LEU A 158 9.10 -5.39 3.59
N PHE A 159 8.21 -4.41 3.35
CA PHE A 159 6.77 -4.60 3.54
C PHE A 159 6.16 -5.56 2.53
N ILE A 160 6.68 -5.61 1.29
CA ILE A 160 6.27 -6.62 0.29
C ILE A 160 6.71 -8.03 0.71
N VAL A 161 7.93 -8.18 1.23
CA VAL A 161 8.39 -9.45 1.82
C VAL A 161 7.52 -9.84 3.01
N ALA A 162 7.21 -8.91 3.91
CA ALA A 162 6.33 -9.16 5.04
C ALA A 162 4.94 -9.61 4.56
N TYR A 163 4.34 -8.89 3.61
CA TYR A 163 3.08 -9.28 2.96
C TYR A 163 3.13 -10.72 2.47
N ALA A 164 4.16 -11.08 1.69
CA ALA A 164 4.30 -12.41 1.11
C ALA A 164 4.45 -13.52 2.18
N CYS A 165 5.13 -13.23 3.30
CA CYS A 165 5.28 -14.16 4.43
C CYS A 165 3.97 -14.40 5.21
N PHE A 166 3.07 -13.42 5.25
CA PHE A 166 1.75 -13.54 5.90
C PHE A 166 0.66 -14.04 4.94
N LYS A 167 0.83 -13.85 3.63
CA LYS A 167 -0.06 -14.31 2.57
C LYS A 167 -0.24 -15.84 2.67
N GLY A 168 -1.46 -16.29 2.94
CA GLY A 168 -1.80 -17.72 3.12
C GLY A 168 -1.72 -18.26 4.56
N ARG A 169 -1.39 -17.44 5.56
CA ARG A 169 -1.50 -17.79 6.99
C ARG A 169 -2.74 -17.22 7.68
N ASP A 170 -3.57 -16.50 6.93
CA ASP A 170 -4.74 -15.80 7.44
C ASP A 170 -5.92 -16.75 7.75
N ASP A 171 -5.80 -18.06 7.48
CA ASP A 171 -6.93 -18.99 7.40
C ASP A 171 -7.08 -20.03 8.53
N VAL A 172 -6.50 -19.84 9.73
CA VAL A 172 -6.61 -20.90 10.76
C VAL A 172 -7.00 -20.45 12.17
N SER A 173 -6.83 -19.19 12.60
CA SER A 173 -7.05 -18.91 14.03
C SER A 173 -7.27 -17.43 14.39
N SER A 174 -8.53 -17.03 14.56
CA SER A 174 -8.90 -16.23 15.73
C SER A 174 -10.40 -16.26 16.00
N VAL A 175 -10.80 -17.12 16.92
CA VAL A 175 -12.14 -17.22 17.54
C VAL A 175 -12.37 -16.11 18.59
N LEU A 176 -11.46 -15.12 18.68
CA LEU A 176 -11.56 -14.02 19.64
C LEU A 176 -11.79 -12.68 18.93
N PRO A 177 -12.71 -11.82 19.43
CA PRO A 177 -12.87 -10.46 18.92
C PRO A 177 -11.60 -9.65 19.26
N ARG A 178 -10.67 -9.58 18.30
CA ARG A 178 -9.59 -8.58 18.34
C ARG A 178 -10.22 -7.21 18.17
N ARG A 179 -9.81 -6.22 18.98
CA ARG A 179 -10.13 -4.80 18.73
C ARG A 179 -9.20 -4.31 17.61
N PRO A 180 -9.63 -4.27 16.35
CA PRO A 180 -8.70 -4.09 15.22
C PRO A 180 -8.22 -2.63 15.10
N ARG A 181 -8.84 -1.70 15.85
CA ARG A 181 -8.49 -0.27 15.89
C ARG A 181 -7.16 0.03 16.60
N LEU A 182 -6.82 -0.70 17.66
CA LEU A 182 -5.59 -0.43 18.41
C LEU A 182 -4.33 -0.78 17.59
N PRO A 183 -4.24 -1.95 16.92
CA PRO A 183 -3.16 -2.23 15.99
C PRO A 183 -3.03 -1.19 14.86
N LEU A 184 -4.15 -0.67 14.36
CA LEU A 184 -4.16 0.35 13.32
C LEU A 184 -3.58 1.68 13.79
N LEU A 185 -3.99 2.16 14.98
CA LEU A 185 -3.43 3.37 15.58
C LEU A 185 -1.95 3.20 15.90
N ALA A 186 -1.55 2.04 16.43
CA ALA A 186 -0.16 1.72 16.72
C ALA A 186 0.69 1.65 15.45
N ALA A 187 0.17 1.06 14.37
CA ALA A 187 0.82 1.08 13.06
C ALA A 187 0.97 2.49 12.50
N GLY A 188 -0.09 3.30 12.57
CA GLY A 188 -0.05 4.70 12.14
C GLY A 188 1.03 5.49 12.88
N ALA A 189 1.02 5.42 14.21
CA ALA A 189 2.05 6.04 15.04
C ALA A 189 3.45 5.49 14.73
N GLY A 190 3.57 4.18 14.53
CA GLY A 190 4.83 3.51 14.20
C GLY A 190 5.40 3.94 12.85
N MET A 191 4.57 4.07 11.81
CA MET A 191 5.02 4.50 10.48
C MET A 191 5.41 5.99 10.47
N VAL A 192 4.67 6.83 11.19
CA VAL A 192 5.04 8.24 11.39
C VAL A 192 6.36 8.35 12.15
N ALA A 193 6.53 7.61 13.25
CA ALA A 193 7.76 7.60 14.04
C ALA A 193 8.96 7.08 13.24
N LEU A 194 8.79 6.02 12.45
CA LEU A 194 9.82 5.48 11.58
C LEU A 194 10.25 6.50 10.52
N SER A 195 9.27 7.14 9.86
CA SER A 195 9.52 8.16 8.84
C SER A 195 10.19 9.40 9.42
N ALA A 196 9.76 9.82 10.61
CA ALA A 196 10.40 10.91 11.36
C ALA A 196 11.84 10.56 11.76
N GLY A 197 12.11 9.32 12.14
CA GLY A 197 13.46 8.83 12.43
C GLY A 197 14.39 8.89 11.21
N PHE A 198 13.93 8.40 10.06
CA PHE A 198 14.69 8.53 8.80
C PHE A 198 14.85 9.98 8.36
N THR A 199 13.83 10.82 8.59
CA THR A 199 13.90 12.27 8.33
C THR A 199 14.97 12.92 9.18
N ALA A 200 14.97 12.68 10.49
CA ALA A 200 15.98 13.21 11.40
C ALA A 200 17.39 12.70 11.06
N LEU A 201 17.52 11.42 10.67
CA LEU A 201 18.80 10.85 10.23
C LEU A 201 19.29 11.51 8.92
N ALA A 202 18.41 11.80 7.97
CA ALA A 202 18.77 12.43 6.71
C ALA A 202 19.05 13.93 6.82
N THR A 203 18.52 14.62 7.83
CA THR A 203 18.72 16.06 8.05
C THR A 203 19.77 16.34 9.12
N VAL A 204 19.41 16.15 10.39
CA VAL A 204 20.28 16.42 11.55
C VAL A 204 21.44 15.42 11.60
N GLY A 205 21.16 14.15 11.27
CA GLY A 205 22.15 13.06 11.26
C GLY A 205 22.91 12.88 9.95
N GLN A 206 22.85 13.84 9.03
CA GLN A 206 23.38 13.67 7.67
C GLN A 206 24.88 13.32 7.60
N ASP A 207 25.65 13.71 8.62
CA ASP A 207 27.08 13.41 8.75
C ASP A 207 27.35 11.93 9.10
N LEU A 208 26.33 11.21 9.61
CA LEU A 208 26.39 9.76 9.85
C LEU A 208 26.19 8.95 8.56
N LEU A 209 25.69 9.60 7.50
CA LEU A 209 25.41 8.95 6.22
C LEU A 209 26.55 9.21 5.23
N PRO A 210 26.96 8.20 4.43
CA PRO A 210 28.00 8.42 3.45
C PRO A 210 27.55 9.47 2.42
N ALA A 211 28.50 10.30 1.99
CA ALA A 211 28.22 11.30 0.98
C ALA A 211 27.84 10.62 -0.34
N ILE A 212 26.58 10.75 -0.78
CA ILE A 212 26.08 10.18 -2.05
C ILE A 212 25.89 11.25 -3.15
N MET A 213 25.85 12.52 -2.76
CA MET A 213 25.75 13.67 -3.66
C MET A 213 27.02 14.52 -3.61
N ASP A 214 27.30 15.18 -4.73
CA ASP A 214 28.27 16.27 -4.88
C ASP A 214 27.62 17.36 -5.75
N GLY A 215 26.91 18.28 -5.10
CA GLY A 215 25.96 19.17 -5.78
C GLY A 215 24.86 18.35 -6.46
N ASN A 216 24.71 18.53 -7.78
CA ASN A 216 23.72 17.78 -8.59
C ASN A 216 24.26 16.47 -9.18
N ARG A 217 25.46 16.02 -8.78
CA ARG A 217 26.08 14.80 -9.30
C ARG A 217 26.10 13.70 -8.23
N TYR A 218 25.90 12.47 -8.67
CA TYR A 218 26.06 11.30 -7.80
C TYR A 218 27.53 10.98 -7.56
N ARG A 219 27.86 10.60 -6.32
CA ARG A 219 29.15 9.99 -5.96
C ARG A 219 29.12 8.47 -6.21
N SER A 220 30.29 7.83 -6.27
CA SER A 220 30.39 6.38 -6.48
C SER A 220 29.63 5.55 -5.42
N SER A 221 29.54 6.07 -4.19
CA SER A 221 28.76 5.51 -3.08
C SER A 221 27.28 5.32 -3.43
N MET A 222 26.72 6.20 -4.27
CA MET A 222 25.34 6.08 -4.77
C MET A 222 25.11 4.74 -5.48
N SER A 223 26.09 4.26 -6.25
CA SER A 223 25.94 2.99 -6.97
C SER A 223 25.78 1.80 -6.02
N LEU A 224 26.49 1.81 -4.89
CA LEU A 224 26.37 0.79 -3.86
C LEU A 224 25.00 0.84 -3.17
N VAL A 225 24.53 2.05 -2.83
CA VAL A 225 23.21 2.24 -2.22
C VAL A 225 22.09 1.83 -3.17
N VAL A 226 22.19 2.22 -4.44
CA VAL A 226 21.23 1.79 -5.46
C VAL A 226 21.27 0.27 -5.62
N ALA A 227 22.45 -0.34 -5.73
CA ALA A 227 22.57 -1.80 -5.86
C ALA A 227 21.93 -2.56 -4.67
N SER A 228 22.04 -2.05 -3.44
CA SER A 228 21.40 -2.68 -2.29
C SER A 228 19.87 -2.55 -2.33
N ILE A 229 19.33 -1.41 -2.79
CA ILE A 229 17.89 -1.22 -3.02
C ILE A 229 17.37 -2.15 -4.13
N TRP A 230 18.14 -2.32 -5.20
CA TRP A 230 17.82 -3.29 -6.24
C TRP A 230 17.80 -4.72 -5.68
N ALA A 231 18.78 -5.07 -4.84
CA ALA A 231 18.81 -6.38 -4.20
C ALA A 231 17.59 -6.64 -3.30
N THR A 232 17.15 -5.66 -2.50
CA THR A 232 15.94 -5.80 -1.67
C THR A 232 14.68 -5.91 -2.52
N SER A 233 14.60 -5.17 -3.62
CA SER A 233 13.48 -5.23 -4.57
C SER A 233 13.41 -6.57 -5.30
N LEU A 234 14.55 -7.09 -5.76
CA LEU A 234 14.65 -8.40 -6.39
C LEU A 234 14.34 -9.54 -5.41
N LEU A 235 14.79 -9.41 -4.15
CA LEU A 235 14.41 -10.33 -3.08
C LEU A 235 12.90 -10.33 -2.85
N ALA A 236 12.27 -9.15 -2.74
CA ALA A 236 10.83 -9.04 -2.58
C ALA A 236 10.07 -9.68 -3.74
N LEU A 237 10.52 -9.44 -4.99
CA LEU A 237 9.95 -10.07 -6.17
C LEU A 237 10.11 -11.59 -6.15
N ALA A 238 11.29 -12.10 -5.82
CA ALA A 238 11.55 -13.54 -5.73
C ALA A 238 10.68 -14.20 -4.65
N VAL A 239 10.61 -13.62 -3.45
CA VAL A 239 9.77 -14.11 -2.36
C VAL A 239 8.30 -14.13 -2.80
N LEU A 240 7.81 -13.07 -3.43
CA LEU A 240 6.44 -13.01 -3.92
C LEU A 240 6.16 -14.04 -5.02
N TRP A 241 7.12 -14.27 -5.92
CA TRP A 241 7.03 -15.24 -7.01
C TRP A 241 6.94 -16.68 -6.51
N PHE A 242 7.71 -17.02 -5.47
CA PHE A 242 7.71 -18.35 -4.87
C PHE A 242 6.66 -18.55 -3.78
N SER A 243 5.98 -17.49 -3.35
CA SER A 243 4.89 -17.58 -2.38
C SER A 243 3.66 -18.24 -3.00
N ARG A 244 3.01 -19.15 -2.27
CA ARG A 244 1.83 -19.86 -2.78
C ARG A 244 0.69 -18.86 -3.10
N PRO A 245 -0.07 -19.06 -4.18
CA PRO A 245 -1.27 -18.29 -4.45
C PRO A 245 -2.26 -18.37 -3.28
N HIS A 246 -3.11 -17.36 -3.11
CA HIS A 246 -4.36 -17.55 -2.35
C HIS A 246 -5.20 -18.54 -3.18
N SER A 247 -5.19 -19.81 -2.78
CA SER A 247 -5.91 -20.91 -3.41
C SER A 247 -6.54 -21.75 -2.33
#